data_AF-X0V7F5-F1
#
_entry.id   AF-X0V7F5-F1
#
_cell.length_a   1.000
_cell.length_b   1.000
_cell.length_c   1.000
_cell.angle_alpha   90.00
_cell.angle_beta   90.00
_cell.angle_gamma   90.00
#
_symmetry.space_group_name_H-M   'P 1'
#
loop_
_entity.id
_entity.type
_entity.pdbx_description
1 polymer ?
#
loop_
_entity_poly.entity_id
_entity_poly.type
_entity_poly.pdbx_seq_one_letter_code
_entity_poly.pdbx_strand_id
1 'polypeptide(L)'
;MRLGPSAFEVDKINYDVDIKNRPLFVEAAKRYFPDITEDTLDADTSGIRARLANFPGEHSDFIINHENKRGLAGFVNLLGIDSPGLTAAPAIAEYIRELIKDLL
;
A
#
# COMPACT_ATOMS: atom_id res chain seq x y z
N MET A 1 -10.63 -17.43 -6.42
CA MET A 1 -9.44 -17.11 -5.60
C MET A 1 -8.68 -16.00 -6.31
N ARG A 2 -7.96 -15.13 -5.59
CA ARG A 2 -7.11 -14.09 -6.18
C ARG A 2 -5.65 -14.39 -5.84
N LEU A 3 -4.73 -14.14 -6.77
CA LEU A 3 -3.30 -14.31 -6.58
C LEU A 3 -2.61 -12.95 -6.58
N GLY A 4 -1.69 -12.74 -5.65
CA GLY A 4 -0.90 -11.51 -5.57
C GLY A 4 -1.06 -10.76 -4.26
N PRO A 5 -0.82 -9.44 -4.27
CA PRO A 5 -0.34 -8.63 -5.41
C PRO A 5 1.14 -8.87 -5.72
N SER A 6 1.57 -8.63 -6.97
CA SER A 6 2.99 -8.35 -7.26
C SER A 6 3.35 -6.93 -6.80
N ALA A 7 4.64 -6.58 -6.80
CA ALA A 7 5.09 -5.25 -6.39
C ALA A 7 6.28 -4.80 -7.23
N PHE A 8 6.15 -3.60 -7.82
CA PHE A 8 7.19 -2.91 -8.58
C PHE A 8 6.99 -1.40 -8.45
N GLU A 9 8.03 -0.63 -8.74
CA GLU A 9 7.98 0.84 -8.73
C GLU A 9 7.34 1.37 -10.02
N VAL A 10 6.61 2.47 -9.91
CA VAL A 10 5.96 3.16 -11.04
C VAL A 10 6.17 4.67 -10.92
N ASP A 11 6.27 5.34 -12.06
CA ASP A 11 6.43 6.80 -12.17
C ASP A 11 5.10 7.53 -12.43
N LYS A 12 4.04 6.78 -12.74
CA LYS A 12 2.72 7.29 -13.10
C LYS A 12 1.62 6.55 -12.37
N ILE A 13 0.54 7.27 -12.09
CA ILE A 13 -0.70 6.67 -11.60
C ILE A 13 -1.41 6.02 -12.79
N ASN A 14 -1.20 4.72 -12.96
CA ASN A 14 -1.94 3.87 -13.89
C ASN A 14 -2.42 2.62 -13.16
N TYR A 15 -3.72 2.33 -13.28
CA TYR A 15 -4.36 1.16 -12.65
C TYR A 15 -4.67 0.03 -13.64
N ASP A 16 -4.24 0.15 -14.90
CA ASP A 16 -4.33 -0.95 -15.86
C ASP A 16 -3.61 -2.20 -15.34
N VAL A 17 -4.26 -3.35 -15.47
CA VAL A 17 -3.64 -4.64 -15.11
C VAL A 17 -2.79 -5.10 -16.30
N ASP A 18 -1.46 -5.07 -16.16
CA ASP A 18 -0.56 -5.56 -17.20
C ASP A 18 -0.58 -7.10 -17.26
N ILE A 19 -1.29 -7.62 -18.25
CA ILE A 19 -1.45 -9.06 -18.51
C ILE A 19 -0.13 -9.77 -18.80
N LYS A 20 0.93 -9.03 -19.17
CA LYS A 20 2.28 -9.59 -19.39
C LYS A 20 2.89 -10.17 -18.12
N ASN A 21 2.38 -9.78 -16.95
CA ASN A 21 2.83 -10.32 -15.67
C ASN A 21 2.22 -11.68 -15.34
N ARG A 22 1.24 -12.18 -16.11
CA ARG A 22 0.56 -13.45 -15.85
C ARG A 22 1.50 -14.66 -15.66
N PRO A 23 2.58 -14.84 -16.47
CA PRO A 23 3.51 -15.96 -16.26
C PRO A 23 4.16 -15.95 -14.87
N LEU A 24 4.43 -14.77 -14.30
CA LEU A 24 5.00 -14.63 -12.95
C LEU A 24 4.06 -15.25 -11.88
N PHE A 25 2.76 -15.02 -12.00
CA PHE A 25 1.77 -15.56 -11.07
C PHE A 25 1.63 -17.07 -11.21
N VAL A 26 1.59 -17.58 -12.44
CA VAL A 26 1.52 -19.03 -12.72
C VAL A 26 2.73 -19.74 -12.12
N GLU A 27 3.95 -19.27 -12.42
CA GLU A 27 5.18 -19.88 -11.89
C GLU A 27 5.24 -19.88 -10.37
N ALA A 28 4.85 -18.77 -9.72
CA ALA A 28 4.81 -18.71 -8.26
C ALA A 28 3.76 -19.64 -7.65
N ALA A 29 2.58 -19.75 -8.28
CA ALA A 29 1.42 -20.49 -7.79
C ALA A 29 1.48 -22.00 -8.04
N LYS A 30 2.19 -22.46 -9.09
CA LYS A 30 2.39 -23.90 -9.40
C LYS A 30 2.86 -24.74 -8.21
N ARG A 31 3.61 -24.13 -7.29
CA ARG A 31 4.06 -24.75 -6.03
C ARG A 31 2.91 -25.21 -5.13
N TYR A 32 1.76 -24.54 -5.21
CA TYR A 32 0.57 -24.79 -4.40
C TYR A 32 -0.59 -25.36 -5.23
N PHE A 33 -0.63 -25.03 -6.53
CA PHE A 33 -1.66 -25.44 -7.48
C PHE A 33 -1.00 -25.97 -8.77
N PRO A 34 -0.62 -27.27 -8.82
CA PRO A 34 0.16 -27.81 -9.94
C PRO A 34 -0.52 -27.71 -11.31
N ASP A 35 -1.85 -27.75 -11.33
CA ASP A 35 -2.66 -27.70 -12.56
C ASP A 35 -2.92 -26.26 -13.04
N ILE A 36 -2.36 -25.24 -12.38
CA ILE A 36 -2.57 -23.84 -12.76
C ILE A 36 -1.84 -23.52 -14.07
N THR A 37 -2.56 -22.92 -15.01
CA THR A 37 -2.07 -22.51 -16.32
C THR A 37 -2.41 -21.05 -16.58
N GLU A 38 -1.82 -20.45 -17.62
CA GLU A 38 -2.08 -19.03 -17.93
C GLU A 38 -3.55 -18.76 -18.29
N ASP A 39 -4.19 -19.67 -18.99
CA ASP A 39 -5.61 -19.58 -19.36
C ASP A 39 -6.58 -19.72 -18.17
N THR A 40 -6.09 -20.17 -17.01
CA THR A 40 -6.87 -20.18 -15.76
C THR A 40 -6.81 -18.87 -14.98
N LEU A 41 -6.05 -17.87 -15.46
CA LEU A 41 -5.86 -16.59 -14.79
C LEU A 41 -6.48 -15.42 -15.58
N ASP A 42 -7.50 -14.82 -14.99
CA ASP A 42 -8.08 -13.57 -15.46
C ASP A 42 -7.43 -12.35 -14.78
N ALA A 43 -7.39 -11.24 -15.50
CA ALA A 43 -7.02 -9.95 -14.92
C ALA A 43 -8.12 -9.50 -13.94
N ASP A 44 -7.72 -9.11 -12.73
CA ASP A 44 -8.65 -8.70 -11.67
C ASP A 44 -8.46 -7.23 -11.30
N THR A 45 -7.45 -6.91 -10.49
CA THR A 45 -7.25 -5.55 -9.98
C THR A 45 -5.76 -5.21 -9.85
N SER A 46 -5.46 -3.91 -9.82
CA SER A 46 -4.16 -3.37 -9.46
C SER A 46 -4.32 -2.31 -8.36
N GLY A 47 -3.22 -1.94 -7.72
CA GLY A 47 -3.21 -0.89 -6.70
C GLY A 47 -1.82 -0.27 -6.57
N ILE A 48 -1.79 1.02 -6.21
CA ILE A 48 -0.57 1.79 -5.99
C ILE A 48 -0.46 2.06 -4.50
N ARG A 49 0.68 1.68 -3.91
CA ARG A 49 0.97 1.91 -2.49
C ARG A 49 1.57 3.29 -2.31
N ALA A 50 1.04 4.06 -1.35
CA ALA A 50 1.56 5.38 -0.98
C ALA A 50 2.85 5.26 -0.15
N ARG A 51 3.88 4.61 -0.68
CA ARG A 51 5.15 4.39 0.03
C ARG A 51 5.97 5.67 0.10
N LEU A 52 6.68 5.84 1.22
CA LEU A 52 7.73 6.84 1.32
C LEU A 52 8.87 6.46 0.38
N ALA A 53 9.42 7.46 -0.32
CA ALA A 53 10.60 7.28 -1.13
C ALA A 53 11.79 7.04 -0.20
N ASN A 54 12.20 5.78 -0.09
CA ASN A 54 13.42 5.38 0.62
C ASN A 54 14.49 4.96 -0.36
N PHE A 55 15.72 4.82 0.15
CA PHE A 55 16.76 4.07 -0.54
C PHE A 55 16.26 2.65 -0.90
N PRO A 56 16.70 2.09 -2.04
CA PRO A 56 16.28 0.76 -2.46
C PRO A 56 16.50 -0.27 -1.35
N GLY A 57 15.41 -0.90 -0.89
CA GLY A 57 15.45 -2.00 0.09
C GLY A 57 15.07 -1.65 1.54
N GLU A 58 14.82 -0.38 1.88
CA GLU A 58 14.38 -0.01 3.22
C GLU A 58 12.86 0.17 3.32
N HIS A 59 12.26 -0.44 4.34
CA HIS A 59 10.88 -0.17 4.76
C HIS A 59 10.88 1.01 5.74
N SER A 60 10.23 2.11 5.40
CA SER A 60 9.97 3.22 6.32
C SER A 60 8.66 3.03 7.04
N ASP A 61 8.62 3.51 8.28
CA ASP A 61 7.40 3.57 9.08
C ASP A 61 6.45 4.68 8.58
N PHE A 62 5.21 4.65 9.04
CA PHE A 62 4.22 5.69 8.78
C PHE A 62 4.66 7.01 9.40
N ILE A 63 4.45 8.12 8.68
CA ILE A 63 4.59 9.46 9.26
C ILE A 63 3.19 9.96 9.58
N ILE A 64 2.90 10.13 10.86
CA ILE A 64 1.68 10.77 11.36
C ILE A 64 2.11 11.94 12.25
N ASN A 65 1.94 13.17 11.77
CA ASN A 65 2.47 14.36 12.43
C ASN A 65 1.48 15.53 12.46
N HIS A 66 1.36 16.19 13.62
CA HIS A 66 0.62 17.45 13.77
C HIS A 66 1.53 18.63 13.47
N GLU A 67 1.17 19.44 12.48
CA GLU A 67 2.04 20.51 11.96
C GLU A 67 1.95 21.82 12.76
N ASN A 68 1.53 21.77 14.03
CA ASN A 68 1.42 22.95 14.89
C ASN A 68 2.75 23.68 15.06
N LYS A 69 3.87 22.96 15.14
CA LYS A 69 5.23 23.56 15.20
C LYS A 69 5.56 24.39 13.95
N ARG A 70 4.84 24.21 12.85
CA ARG A 70 4.97 24.96 11.59
C ARG A 70 3.88 26.03 11.43
N GLY A 71 3.10 26.31 12.48
CA GLY A 71 2.01 27.29 12.48
C GLY A 71 0.71 26.79 11.84
N LEU A 72 0.58 25.48 11.59
CA LEU A 72 -0.59 24.87 10.94
C LEU A 72 -1.42 24.10 11.96
N ALA A 73 -2.00 24.81 12.93
CA ALA A 73 -2.83 24.19 13.96
C ALA A 73 -4.03 23.46 13.33
N GLY A 74 -4.23 22.21 13.76
CA GLY A 74 -5.31 21.33 13.28
C GLY A 74 -4.98 20.55 12.00
N PHE A 75 -3.84 20.83 11.36
CA PHE A 75 -3.40 20.08 10.19
C PHE A 75 -2.54 18.88 10.60
N VAL A 76 -2.95 17.67 10.19
CA VAL A 76 -2.25 16.41 10.49
C VAL A 76 -1.83 15.75 9.17
N ASN A 77 -0.53 15.56 8.99
CA ASN A 77 0.05 14.86 7.84
C ASN A 77 0.06 13.36 8.08
N LEU A 78 -0.44 12.60 7.10
CA LEU A 78 -0.33 11.15 7.02
C LEU A 78 0.42 10.80 5.74
N LEU A 79 1.66 10.33 5.86
CA LEU A 79 2.50 9.94 4.73
C LEU A 79 2.95 8.49 4.91
N GLY A 80 3.11 7.77 3.80
CA GLY A 80 3.60 6.40 3.88
C GLY A 80 2.57 5.37 4.29
N ILE A 81 1.28 5.71 4.39
CA ILE A 81 0.23 4.79 4.86
C ILE A 81 -0.04 3.72 3.80
N ASP A 82 0.80 2.68 3.78
CA ASP A 82 0.71 1.55 2.87
C ASP A 82 0.11 0.31 3.56
N SER A 83 0.78 -0.84 3.56
CA SER A 83 0.35 -2.03 4.30
C SER A 83 1.15 -2.10 5.61
N PRO A 84 0.51 -2.21 6.78
CA PRO A 84 -0.88 -2.62 7.01
C PRO A 84 -1.84 -1.46 7.33
N GLY A 85 -1.84 -0.36 6.57
CA GLY A 85 -2.59 0.86 6.85
C GLY A 85 -4.11 0.69 6.97
N LEU A 86 -4.72 -0.15 6.12
CA LEU A 86 -6.15 -0.47 6.25
C LEU A 86 -6.46 -1.19 7.57
N THR A 87 -5.66 -2.19 7.93
CA THR A 87 -5.80 -2.93 9.19
C THR A 87 -5.56 -2.03 10.40
N ALA A 88 -4.61 -1.10 10.28
CA ALA A 88 -4.26 -0.14 11.34
C ALA A 88 -5.18 1.09 11.39
N ALA A 89 -6.14 1.25 10.48
CA ALA A 89 -6.94 2.47 10.35
C ALA A 89 -7.63 2.91 11.66
N PRO A 90 -8.23 2.02 12.48
CA PRO A 90 -8.81 2.42 13.77
C PRO A 90 -7.75 2.96 14.75
N ALA A 91 -6.60 2.31 14.85
CA ALA A 91 -5.50 2.73 15.73
C ALA A 91 -4.89 4.06 15.26
N ILE A 92 -4.76 4.27 13.95
CA ILE A 92 -4.34 5.54 13.36
C ILE A 92 -5.30 6.67 13.76
N ALA A 93 -6.62 6.41 13.69
CA ALA A 93 -7.62 7.40 14.08
C ALA A 93 -7.55 7.75 15.58
N GLU A 94 -7.38 6.77 16.46
CA GLU A 94 -7.18 6.98 17.89
C GLU A 94 -5.91 7.81 18.18
N TYR A 95 -4.81 7.47 17.52
CA TYR A 95 -3.55 8.21 17.64
C TYR A 95 -3.72 9.67 17.21
N ILE A 96 -4.38 9.93 16.08
CA ILE A 96 -4.66 11.29 15.59
C ILE A 96 -5.52 12.06 16.57
N ARG A 97 -6.56 11.43 17.14
CA ARG A 97 -7.42 12.05 18.16
C ARG A 97 -6.59 12.54 19.36
N GLU A 98 -5.66 11.73 19.84
CA GLU A 98 -4.78 12.13 20.95
C GLU A 98 -3.82 13.27 20.57
N LEU A 99 -3.34 13.30 19.32
CA LEU A 99 -2.48 14.40 18.82
C LEU A 99 -3.20 15.75 18.79
N ILE A 100 -4.50 15.76 18.53
CA ILE A 100 -5.31 16.99 18.38
C ILE A 100 -6.22 17.26 19.58
N LYS A 101 -6.07 16.54 20.69
CA LYS A 101 -6.99 16.60 21.84
C LYS A 101 -7.17 18.01 22.42
N ASP A 102 -6.13 18.85 22.37
CA ASP A 102 -6.17 20.22 22.92
C ASP A 102 -6.82 21.22 21.95
N LEU A 103 -7.19 20.79 20.74
CA LEU A 103 -7.92 21.57 19.73
C LEU A 103 -9.42 21.24 19.68
N LEU A 104 -9.84 20.15 20.34
CA LEU A 104 -11.23 19.70 20.44
C LEU A 104 -11.86 20.21 21.74
#